data_AF-A0A1U7PY68-F1
#
_entry.id   AF-A0A1U7PY68-F1
#
_cell.length_a   1.000
_cell.length_b   1.000
_cell.length_c   1.000
_cell.angle_alpha   90.00
_cell.angle_beta   90.00
_cell.angle_gamma   90.00
#
_symmetry.space_group_name_H-M   'P 1'
#
loop_
_entity.id
_entity.type
_entity.pdbx_description
1 polymer ?
#
loop_
_entity_poly.entity_id
_entity_poly.type
_entity_poly.pdbx_seq_one_letter_code
_entity_poly.pdbx_strand_id
1 'polypeptide(L)'
;MNREYFLINNIDKIGKFYVHYGSIYDHPNDSLKRAVFKFLKRKNNNYYIPGYKTYNNKFHRCPITSNFVQINYIVEYKTVDEKILEAELIIFSKDFSEHRKINVKLKSKNSFRPVDIMDINNIVNTINEYASYENNIFDLDESYFQNKFTIKKLELYDLAEIINSLNFEWKSERIYRFKSDDLVCQEYIIDDLPKSQYLISLFIQIIKESRIVDRVELQYGKIRTKIYSEDFGLKIPEQITEILKLKILALFDPITEKNERIKKCPKI
;
A
#
# COMPACT_ATOMS: atom_id res chain seq x y z
N MET A 1 17.57 26.35 -13.17
CA MET A 1 16.36 26.53 -14.02
C MET A 1 15.25 27.17 -13.19
N ASN A 2 14.90 28.43 -13.46
CA ASN A 2 13.72 29.09 -12.85
C ASN A 2 12.48 28.68 -13.65
N ARG A 3 11.87 27.53 -13.32
CA ARG A 3 10.59 27.14 -13.92
C ARG A 3 9.46 27.57 -12.98
N GLU A 4 8.56 28.41 -13.49
CA GLU A 4 7.43 28.96 -12.74
C GLU A 4 6.28 27.95 -12.58
N TYR A 5 6.26 26.85 -13.33
CA TYR A 5 5.15 25.89 -13.32
C TYR A 5 5.62 24.44 -13.36
N PHE A 6 4.85 23.57 -12.69
CA PHE A 6 4.87 22.12 -12.82
C PHE A 6 3.60 21.68 -13.53
N LEU A 7 3.73 20.84 -14.55
CA LEU A 7 2.60 20.39 -15.37
C LEU A 7 2.00 19.12 -14.79
N ILE A 8 0.68 18.97 -14.95
CA ILE A 8 -0.07 17.81 -14.48
C ILE A 8 -0.74 17.13 -15.67
N ASN A 9 -0.50 15.84 -15.82
CA ASN A 9 -1.12 14.95 -16.79
C ASN A 9 -2.14 14.02 -16.13
N ASN A 10 -3.07 13.50 -16.95
CA ASN A 10 -3.94 12.36 -16.61
C ASN A 10 -4.73 12.56 -15.30
N ILE A 11 -5.17 13.80 -15.04
CA ILE A 11 -5.95 14.16 -13.85
C ILE A 11 -7.32 13.46 -13.80
N ASP A 12 -7.82 13.09 -14.96
CA ASP A 12 -9.06 12.37 -15.21
C ASP A 12 -8.91 10.84 -15.09
N LYS A 13 -7.69 10.30 -15.13
CA LYS A 13 -7.45 8.85 -15.08
C LYS A 13 -7.16 8.39 -13.66
N ILE A 14 -7.99 7.48 -13.14
CA ILE A 14 -7.82 6.88 -11.81
C ILE A 14 -6.44 6.22 -11.70
N GLY A 15 -5.73 6.52 -10.61
CA GLY A 15 -4.40 5.97 -10.31
C GLY A 15 -3.27 6.45 -11.23
N LYS A 16 -3.53 7.42 -12.13
CA LYS A 16 -2.59 7.86 -13.17
C LYS A 16 -2.32 9.37 -13.17
N PHE A 17 -2.43 10.07 -12.06
CA PHE A 17 -1.96 11.46 -11.94
C PHE A 17 -0.45 11.51 -12.22
N TYR A 18 0.04 12.51 -12.95
CA TYR A 18 1.49 12.70 -13.17
C TYR A 18 1.89 14.16 -13.10
N VAL A 19 2.77 14.50 -12.16
CA VAL A 19 3.42 15.80 -12.06
C VAL A 19 4.80 15.70 -12.70
N HIS A 20 5.10 16.58 -13.65
CA HIS A 20 6.40 16.55 -14.33
C HIS A 20 6.93 17.95 -14.64
N TYR A 21 8.24 17.98 -14.90
CA TYR A 21 8.90 19.10 -15.54
C TYR A 21 8.68 19.00 -17.05
N GLY A 22 8.31 20.09 -17.71
CA GLY A 22 8.18 20.09 -19.16
C GLY A 22 7.54 21.35 -19.72
N SER A 23 7.53 21.44 -21.04
CA SER A 23 6.72 22.36 -21.80
C SER A 23 5.28 21.85 -21.92
N ILE A 24 4.33 22.76 -22.16
CA ILE A 24 2.94 22.39 -22.50
C ILE A 24 2.86 21.50 -23.74
N TYR A 25 3.93 21.46 -24.55
CA TYR A 25 4.04 20.66 -25.77
C TYR A 25 4.61 19.25 -25.53
N ASP A 26 5.22 18.99 -24.36
CA ASP A 26 5.88 17.69 -24.09
C ASP A 26 4.84 16.56 -23.92
N HIS A 27 3.60 16.92 -23.59
CA HIS A 27 2.42 16.04 -23.57
C HIS A 27 1.16 16.89 -23.88
N PRO A 28 0.80 17.07 -25.16
CA PRO A 28 -0.38 17.86 -25.52
C PRO A 28 -1.62 17.24 -24.87
N ASN A 29 -2.34 18.04 -24.10
CA ASN A 29 -3.62 17.65 -23.54
C ASN A 29 -4.70 18.10 -24.52
N ASP A 30 -5.71 17.27 -24.79
CA ASP A 30 -6.85 17.65 -25.63
C ASP A 30 -7.77 18.69 -24.94
N SER A 31 -7.43 19.11 -23.71
CA SER A 31 -8.23 20.01 -22.89
C SER A 31 -7.87 21.49 -23.10
N LEU A 32 -8.90 22.35 -23.21
CA LEU A 32 -8.76 23.82 -23.29
C LEU A 32 -8.04 24.46 -22.09
N LYS A 33 -7.95 23.74 -20.97
CA LYS A 33 -7.27 24.13 -19.74
C LYS A 33 -6.30 23.03 -19.32
N ARG A 34 -5.08 23.42 -18.95
CA ARG A 34 -4.02 22.52 -18.46
C ARG A 34 -3.87 22.66 -16.96
N ALA A 35 -4.01 21.56 -16.21
CA ALA A 35 -3.77 21.55 -14.77
C ALA A 35 -2.28 21.75 -14.48
N VAL A 36 -1.95 22.63 -13.53
CA VAL A 36 -0.57 22.99 -13.17
C VAL A 36 -0.43 23.32 -11.68
N PHE A 37 0.77 23.14 -11.14
CA PHE A 37 1.17 23.84 -9.91
C PHE A 37 2.06 25.03 -10.26
N LYS A 38 1.62 26.24 -9.91
CA LYS A 38 2.43 27.45 -10.03
C LYS A 38 3.41 27.52 -8.85
N PHE A 39 4.70 27.61 -9.15
CA PHE A 39 5.77 27.77 -8.19
C PHE A 39 5.92 29.24 -7.77
N LEU A 40 5.90 29.48 -6.47
CA LEU A 40 6.17 30.78 -5.88
C LEU A 40 7.22 30.63 -4.77
N LYS A 41 8.43 31.13 -5.04
CA LYS A 41 9.51 31.18 -4.06
C LYS A 41 9.30 32.34 -3.09
N ARG A 42 9.34 32.08 -1.78
CA ARG A 42 9.43 33.09 -0.70
C ARG A 42 10.70 32.85 0.13
N LYS A 43 11.07 33.80 1.00
CA LYS A 43 12.33 33.76 1.77
C LYS A 43 12.56 32.43 2.52
N ASN A 44 11.52 31.89 3.18
CA ASN A 44 11.66 30.68 4.02
C ASN A 44 10.87 29.47 3.49
N ASN A 45 9.94 29.70 2.55
CA ASN A 45 9.02 28.66 2.07
C ASN A 45 8.86 28.77 0.55
N ASN A 46 8.64 27.63 -0.10
CA ASN A 46 8.22 27.54 -1.48
C ASN A 46 6.75 27.11 -1.53
N TYR A 47 5.95 27.78 -2.34
CA TYR A 47 4.53 27.46 -2.51
C TYR A 47 4.29 26.87 -3.89
N TYR A 48 3.48 25.82 -3.93
CA TYR A 48 2.98 25.20 -5.15
C TYR A 48 1.48 25.44 -5.19
N ILE A 49 1.08 26.47 -5.92
CA ILE A 49 -0.31 26.93 -5.97
C ILE A 49 -1.03 26.10 -7.06
N PRO A 50 -2.02 25.28 -6.71
CA PRO A 50 -2.82 24.56 -7.70
C PRO A 50 -3.63 25.54 -8.55
N GLY A 51 -3.84 25.18 -9.81
CA GLY A 51 -4.75 25.84 -10.71
C GLY A 51 -4.68 25.32 -12.14
N TYR A 52 -5.25 26.09 -13.06
CA TYR A 52 -5.24 25.78 -14.48
C TYR A 52 -4.61 26.90 -15.29
N LYS A 53 -3.85 26.52 -16.31
CA LYS A 53 -3.35 27.40 -17.36
C LYS A 53 -4.23 27.28 -18.59
N THR A 54 -4.65 28.40 -19.14
CA THR A 54 -5.42 28.47 -20.40
C THR A 54 -4.47 28.49 -21.61
N TYR A 55 -5.01 28.29 -22.82
CA TYR A 55 -4.23 28.30 -24.06
C TYR A 55 -3.45 29.60 -24.29
N ASN A 56 -3.95 30.74 -23.80
CA ASN A 56 -3.26 32.04 -23.86
C ASN A 56 -2.27 32.26 -22.71
N ASN A 57 -1.86 31.19 -22.02
CA ASN A 57 -0.95 31.18 -20.88
C ASN A 57 -1.42 31.90 -19.61
N LYS A 58 -2.71 32.30 -19.50
CA LYS A 58 -3.25 32.87 -18.25
C LYS A 58 -3.48 31.80 -17.19
N PHE A 59 -2.94 32.03 -16.00
CA PHE A 59 -3.11 31.15 -14.83
C PHE A 59 -4.32 31.55 -13.99
N HIS A 60 -5.13 30.55 -13.64
CA HIS A 60 -6.28 30.67 -12.76
C HIS A 60 -6.05 29.79 -11.53
N ARG A 61 -5.90 30.42 -10.37
CA ARG A 61 -5.75 29.73 -9.08
C ARG A 61 -7.06 29.08 -8.68
N CYS A 62 -7.03 27.78 -8.43
CA CYS A 62 -8.13 27.03 -7.81
C CYS A 62 -7.60 25.68 -7.31
N PRO A 63 -8.30 25.00 -6.39
CA PRO A 63 -8.01 23.61 -6.09
C PRO A 63 -8.03 22.75 -7.36
N ILE A 64 -7.24 21.67 -7.33
CA ILE A 64 -7.16 20.70 -8.42
C ILE A 64 -7.76 19.39 -7.94
N THR A 65 -8.78 18.90 -8.63
CA THR A 65 -9.44 17.64 -8.32
C THR A 65 -9.01 16.56 -9.31
N SER A 66 -8.45 15.47 -8.79
CA SER A 66 -8.08 14.26 -9.52
C SER A 66 -8.96 13.12 -9.02
N ASN A 67 -10.03 12.78 -9.76
CA ASN A 67 -11.04 11.78 -9.39
C ASN A 67 -11.61 11.96 -7.97
N PHE A 68 -11.07 11.26 -6.97
CA PHE A 68 -11.55 11.23 -5.59
C PHE A 68 -10.73 12.09 -4.64
N VAL A 69 -9.74 12.84 -5.15
CA VAL A 69 -8.86 13.68 -4.33
C VAL A 69 -8.82 15.10 -4.86
N GLN A 70 -9.11 16.07 -3.99
CA GLN A 70 -8.89 17.49 -4.23
C GLN A 70 -7.63 17.96 -3.50
N ILE A 71 -6.76 18.63 -4.23
CA ILE A 71 -5.51 19.22 -3.74
C ILE A 71 -5.74 20.73 -3.54
N ASN A 72 -5.73 21.19 -2.29
CA ASN A 72 -6.02 22.59 -1.96
C ASN A 72 -4.78 23.48 -2.00
N TYR A 73 -3.70 23.02 -1.38
CA TYR A 73 -2.41 23.69 -1.42
C TYR A 73 -1.29 22.71 -1.13
N ILE A 74 -0.08 23.08 -1.58
CA ILE A 74 1.14 22.39 -1.20
C ILE A 74 2.20 23.45 -0.86
N VAL A 75 2.85 23.28 0.30
CA VAL A 75 3.89 24.17 0.81
C VAL A 75 5.13 23.34 1.13
N GLU A 76 6.27 23.81 0.66
CA GLU A 76 7.57 23.29 1.00
C GLU A 76 8.27 24.25 1.96
N TYR A 77 8.72 23.72 3.08
CA TYR A 77 9.57 24.41 4.05
C TYR A 77 10.97 23.88 3.92
N LYS A 78 11.94 24.79 3.91
CA LYS A 78 13.37 24.44 3.97
C LYS A 78 13.93 24.92 5.30
N THR A 79 14.26 23.99 6.18
CA THR A 79 15.07 24.27 7.36
C THR A 79 16.55 24.01 7.03
N VAL A 80 17.43 24.21 8.00
CA VAL A 80 18.88 23.99 7.83
C VAL A 80 19.18 22.52 7.50
N ASP A 81 18.48 21.59 8.16
CA ASP A 81 18.78 20.14 8.12
C ASP A 81 17.68 19.29 7.49
N GLU A 82 16.52 19.88 7.19
CA GLU A 82 15.33 19.14 6.77
C GLU A 82 14.58 19.86 5.66
N LYS A 83 14.08 19.06 4.73
CA LYS A 83 13.10 19.49 3.75
C LYS A 83 11.75 18.88 4.13
N ILE A 84 10.74 19.75 4.28
CA ILE A 84 9.39 19.35 4.65
C ILE A 84 8.44 19.76 3.54
N LEU A 85 7.64 18.81 3.05
CA LEU A 85 6.57 19.07 2.11
C LEU A 85 5.23 18.79 2.79
N GLU A 86 4.37 19.79 2.83
CA GLU A 86 3.05 19.72 3.45
C GLU A 86 1.97 19.96 2.40
N ALA A 87 1.00 19.06 2.33
CA ALA A 87 -0.12 19.14 1.40
C ALA A 87 -1.44 18.97 2.15
N GLU A 88 -2.39 19.84 1.85
CA GLU A 88 -3.77 19.69 2.28
C GLU A 88 -4.57 19.02 1.16
N LEU A 89 -5.12 17.85 1.47
CA LEU A 89 -5.94 17.06 0.56
C LEU A 89 -7.34 16.87 1.13
N ILE A 90 -8.34 16.89 0.27
CA ILE A 90 -9.69 16.42 0.59
C ILE A 90 -9.93 15.15 -0.21
N ILE A 91 -10.28 14.08 0.48
CA ILE A 91 -10.57 12.76 -0.08
C ILE A 91 -12.08 12.57 -0.07
N PHE A 92 -12.61 12.03 -1.15
CA PHE A 92 -14.03 11.71 -1.31
C PHE A 92 -14.25 10.20 -1.38
N SER A 93 -15.38 9.73 -0.89
CA SER A 93 -15.84 8.37 -1.15
C SER A 93 -16.14 8.18 -2.64
N LYS A 94 -16.23 6.93 -3.11
CA LYS A 94 -16.47 6.61 -4.52
C LYS A 94 -17.77 7.21 -5.08
N ASP A 95 -18.79 7.26 -4.23
CA ASP A 95 -20.12 7.83 -4.52
C ASP A 95 -20.22 9.32 -4.17
N PHE A 96 -19.13 9.94 -3.66
CA PHE A 96 -19.05 11.33 -3.22
C PHE A 96 -20.03 11.70 -2.09
N SER A 97 -20.60 10.72 -1.38
CA SER A 97 -21.48 10.95 -0.23
C SER A 97 -20.71 11.43 1.01
N GLU A 98 -19.46 10.99 1.16
CA GLU A 98 -18.60 11.31 2.28
C GLU A 98 -17.31 11.98 1.82
N HIS A 99 -16.72 12.80 2.70
CA HIS A 99 -15.41 13.38 2.46
C HIS A 99 -14.62 13.51 3.76
N ARG A 100 -13.30 13.50 3.62
CA ARG A 100 -12.36 13.63 4.72
C ARG A 100 -11.20 14.52 4.30
N LYS A 101 -10.93 15.53 5.12
CA LYS A 101 -9.75 16.38 4.99
C LYS A 101 -8.56 15.71 5.67
N ILE A 102 -7.43 15.63 4.98
CA ILE A 102 -6.16 15.12 5.52
C ILE A 102 -5.02 16.11 5.27
N ASN A 103 -4.04 16.11 6.17
CA ASN A 103 -2.82 16.91 6.03
C ASN A 103 -1.62 15.99 5.95
N VAL A 104 -1.07 15.86 4.76
CA VAL A 104 0.10 15.00 4.55
C VAL A 104 1.37 15.81 4.76
N LYS A 105 2.24 15.33 5.64
CA LYS A 105 3.51 15.96 5.96
C LYS A 105 4.65 15.00 5.68
N LEU A 106 5.33 15.19 4.56
CA LEU A 106 6.51 14.43 4.16
C LEU A 106 7.76 15.13 4.66
N LYS A 107 8.70 14.33 5.15
CA LYS A 107 9.94 14.81 5.77
C LYS A 107 11.11 14.01 5.23
N SER A 108 12.16 14.70 4.83
CA SER A 108 13.45 14.08 4.55
C SER A 108 14.56 14.77 5.32
N LYS A 109 15.23 14.01 6.19
CA LYS A 109 16.48 14.40 6.85
C LYS A 109 17.65 13.79 6.10
N ASN A 110 18.64 14.59 5.71
CA ASN A 110 19.93 14.13 5.14
C ASN A 110 19.83 12.96 4.14
N SER A 111 18.76 12.91 3.35
CA SER A 111 18.50 11.81 2.42
C SER A 111 19.16 12.07 1.08
N PHE A 112 19.71 11.02 0.45
CA PHE A 112 20.22 11.08 -0.92
C PHE A 112 19.17 11.57 -1.94
N ARG A 113 17.87 11.36 -1.68
CA ARG A 113 16.76 11.93 -2.45
C ARG A 113 15.87 12.78 -1.54
N PRO A 114 15.96 14.13 -1.59
CA PRO A 114 15.08 15.00 -0.83
C PRO A 114 13.62 14.90 -1.31
N VAL A 115 12.66 15.09 -0.40
CA VAL A 115 11.23 15.10 -0.75
C VAL A 115 10.93 16.13 -1.85
N ASP A 116 10.03 15.81 -2.76
CA ASP A 116 9.66 16.69 -3.87
C ASP A 116 8.16 16.65 -4.18
N ILE A 117 7.70 17.59 -5.01
CA ILE A 117 6.27 17.73 -5.36
C ILE A 117 5.70 16.49 -6.08
N MET A 118 6.54 15.67 -6.72
CA MET A 118 6.17 14.41 -7.35
C MET A 118 5.86 13.32 -6.31
N ASP A 119 6.29 13.46 -5.06
CA ASP A 119 5.88 12.51 -4.01
C ASP A 119 4.39 12.66 -3.67
N ILE A 120 3.83 13.87 -3.78
CA ILE A 120 2.38 14.11 -3.63
C ILE A 120 1.59 13.38 -4.71
N ASN A 121 2.15 13.28 -5.93
CA ASN A 121 1.53 12.52 -6.99
C ASN A 121 1.32 11.04 -6.57
N ASN A 122 2.34 10.39 -6.04
CA ASN A 122 2.23 8.99 -5.60
C ASN A 122 1.15 8.79 -4.53
N ILE A 123 1.03 9.76 -3.61
CA ILE A 123 0.00 9.75 -2.57
C ILE A 123 -1.39 9.89 -3.18
N VAL A 124 -1.59 10.89 -4.06
CA VAL A 124 -2.86 11.12 -4.75
C VAL A 124 -3.28 9.90 -5.56
N ASN A 125 -2.34 9.26 -6.28
CA ASN A 125 -2.62 8.03 -7.02
C ASN A 125 -3.03 6.88 -6.12
N THR A 126 -2.32 6.71 -5.00
CA THR A 126 -2.64 5.63 -4.05
C THR A 126 -4.01 5.85 -3.41
N ILE A 127 -4.35 7.08 -3.03
CA ILE A 127 -5.66 7.40 -2.48
C ILE A 127 -6.77 7.21 -3.54
N ASN A 128 -6.52 7.64 -4.78
CA ASN A 128 -7.49 7.45 -5.87
C ASN A 128 -7.76 5.98 -6.16
N GLU A 129 -6.72 5.13 -6.18
CA GLU A 129 -6.90 3.68 -6.25
C GLU A 129 -7.69 3.18 -5.04
N TYR A 130 -7.27 3.51 -3.82
CA TYR A 130 -7.95 3.06 -2.59
C TYR A 130 -9.45 3.37 -2.58
N ALA A 131 -9.84 4.60 -2.91
CA ALA A 131 -11.23 5.02 -2.96
C ALA A 131 -12.02 4.34 -4.09
N SER A 132 -11.40 4.06 -5.24
CA SER A 132 -12.09 3.41 -6.37
C SER A 132 -12.54 1.97 -6.07
N TYR A 133 -11.87 1.31 -5.12
CA TYR A 133 -12.22 -0.01 -4.58
C TYR A 133 -13.25 0.02 -3.44
N GLU A 134 -13.99 1.13 -3.26
CA GLU A 134 -15.07 1.24 -2.25
C GLU A 134 -14.58 1.10 -0.80
N ASN A 135 -13.28 1.28 -0.57
CA ASN A 135 -12.76 1.31 0.79
C ASN A 135 -13.25 2.55 1.53
N ASN A 136 -13.52 2.39 2.82
CA ASN A 136 -13.90 3.50 3.68
C ASN A 136 -12.74 4.48 3.86
N ILE A 137 -12.93 5.73 3.41
CA ILE A 137 -11.91 6.79 3.46
C ILE A 137 -11.49 7.18 4.89
N PHE A 138 -12.32 6.89 5.90
CA PHE A 138 -11.99 7.12 7.31
C PHE A 138 -10.99 6.12 7.87
N ASP A 139 -10.92 4.93 7.27
CA ASP A 139 -9.96 3.89 7.64
C ASP A 139 -8.57 4.14 7.04
N LEU A 140 -8.40 5.09 6.12
CA LEU A 140 -7.10 5.41 5.54
C LEU A 140 -6.10 5.90 6.62
N ASP A 141 -4.92 5.28 6.69
CA ASP A 141 -3.84 5.65 7.60
C ASP A 141 -2.90 6.70 7.00
N GLU A 142 -3.06 7.95 7.43
CA GLU A 142 -2.23 9.08 7.00
C GLU A 142 -0.75 8.92 7.38
N SER A 143 -0.46 8.20 8.47
CA SER A 143 0.92 7.98 8.93
C SER A 143 1.70 7.09 7.96
N TYR A 144 1.01 6.24 7.20
CA TYR A 144 1.63 5.37 6.22
C TYR A 144 2.34 6.17 5.11
N PHE A 145 1.75 7.29 4.68
CA PHE A 145 2.35 8.18 3.68
C PHE A 145 3.59 8.93 4.20
N GLN A 146 3.66 9.19 5.51
CA GLN A 146 4.80 9.88 6.11
C GLN A 146 6.05 8.99 6.16
N ASN A 147 5.85 7.67 6.27
CA ASN A 147 6.91 6.69 6.43
C ASN A 147 7.40 6.07 5.11
N LYS A 148 6.61 6.14 4.02
CA LYS A 148 6.95 5.54 2.72
C LYS A 148 6.62 6.48 1.55
N PHE A 149 7.65 6.92 0.83
CA PHE A 149 7.52 7.74 -0.39
C PHE A 149 6.87 7.01 -1.57
N THR A 150 6.93 5.69 -1.59
CA THR A 150 6.35 4.87 -2.65
C THR A 150 5.74 3.61 -2.06
N ILE A 151 4.46 3.39 -2.36
CA ILE A 151 3.70 2.24 -1.91
C ILE A 151 3.67 1.25 -3.08
N LYS A 152 4.69 0.39 -3.14
CA LYS A 152 4.80 -0.63 -4.18
C LYS A 152 3.80 -1.77 -3.91
N LYS A 153 3.15 -2.23 -4.97
CA LYS A 153 2.47 -3.53 -4.97
C LYS A 153 3.52 -4.61 -4.75
N LEU A 154 3.20 -5.65 -3.98
CA LEU A 154 4.09 -6.80 -3.87
C LEU A 154 4.15 -7.51 -5.22
N GLU A 155 5.36 -7.84 -5.64
CA GLU A 155 5.64 -8.66 -6.81
C GLU A 155 5.76 -10.13 -6.41
N LEU A 156 5.75 -11.02 -7.40
CA LEU A 156 5.81 -12.47 -7.15
C LEU A 156 7.08 -12.89 -6.40
N TYR A 157 8.19 -12.21 -6.68
CA TYR A 157 9.45 -12.42 -5.98
C TYR A 157 9.34 -12.07 -4.49
N ASP A 158 8.69 -10.94 -4.14
CA ASP A 158 8.48 -10.54 -2.75
C ASP A 158 7.65 -11.59 -1.99
N LEU A 159 6.62 -12.16 -2.63
CA LEU A 159 5.81 -13.22 -2.03
C LEU A 159 6.61 -14.49 -1.76
N ALA A 160 7.50 -14.86 -2.69
CA ALA A 160 8.36 -16.02 -2.51
C ALA A 160 9.33 -15.82 -1.33
N GLU A 161 9.90 -14.62 -1.17
CA GLU A 161 10.72 -14.27 -0.01
C GLU A 161 9.93 -14.36 1.30
N ILE A 162 8.72 -13.79 1.35
CA ILE A 162 7.84 -13.86 2.53
C ILE A 162 7.51 -15.31 2.90
N ILE A 163 7.22 -16.17 1.92
CA ILE A 163 6.92 -17.58 2.17
C ILE A 163 8.18 -18.32 2.67
N ASN A 164 9.34 -18.02 2.11
CA ASN A 164 10.61 -18.62 2.55
C ASN A 164 11.04 -18.19 3.94
N SER A 165 10.62 -17.01 4.40
CA SER A 165 10.95 -16.51 5.74
C SER A 165 10.05 -17.07 6.83
N LEU A 166 9.00 -17.84 6.50
CA LEU A 166 8.14 -18.45 7.50
C LEU A 166 8.94 -19.38 8.42
N ASN A 167 8.77 -19.21 9.72
CA ASN A 167 9.39 -20.07 10.72
C ASN A 167 8.44 -21.20 11.11
N PHE A 168 8.95 -22.43 11.18
CA PHE A 168 8.18 -23.62 11.53
C PHE A 168 8.72 -24.23 12.82
N GLU A 169 7.93 -24.16 13.90
CA GLU A 169 8.18 -24.86 15.15
C GLU A 169 7.33 -26.14 15.20
N TRP A 170 7.89 -27.22 15.74
CA TRP A 170 7.19 -28.50 15.84
C TRP A 170 7.05 -28.95 17.29
N LYS A 171 5.89 -29.50 17.62
CA LYS A 171 5.59 -30.17 18.88
C LYS A 171 4.87 -31.50 18.58
N SER A 172 5.33 -32.60 19.17
CA SER A 172 4.59 -33.87 19.11
C SER A 172 3.95 -34.18 20.44
N GLU A 173 2.70 -34.62 20.39
CA GLU A 173 2.01 -35.24 21.51
C GLU A 173 1.59 -36.65 21.08
N ARG A 174 2.09 -37.68 21.77
CA ARG A 174 1.62 -39.05 21.56
C ARG A 174 0.22 -39.18 22.16
N ILE A 175 -0.76 -39.55 21.34
CA ILE A 175 -2.12 -39.84 21.81
C ILE A 175 -2.28 -41.37 21.85
N TYR A 176 -2.22 -41.95 23.04
CA TYR A 176 -2.48 -43.38 23.22
C TYR A 176 -3.98 -43.66 23.03
N ARG A 177 -4.35 -44.49 22.04
CA ARG A 177 -5.70 -45.07 21.93
C ARG A 177 -5.66 -46.52 22.39
N PHE A 178 -6.54 -46.89 23.32
CA PHE A 178 -6.71 -48.29 23.73
C PHE A 178 -7.34 -49.09 22.57
N LYS A 179 -6.64 -50.15 22.12
CA LYS A 179 -7.08 -51.24 21.20
C LYS A 179 -6.98 -51.04 19.67
N SER A 180 -6.28 -50.03 19.15
CA SER A 180 -5.94 -49.93 17.71
C SER A 180 -4.78 -48.96 17.50
N ASP A 181 -3.98 -49.17 16.44
CA ASP A 181 -2.72 -48.52 16.04
C ASP A 181 -2.42 -47.13 16.65
N ASP A 182 -1.17 -46.94 17.08
CA ASP A 182 -0.68 -45.70 17.70
C ASP A 182 -0.79 -44.54 16.69
N LEU A 183 -1.75 -43.63 16.91
CA LEU A 183 -1.81 -42.36 16.17
C LEU A 183 -0.96 -41.31 16.87
N VAL A 184 -0.01 -40.72 16.13
CA VAL A 184 0.77 -39.59 16.62
C VAL A 184 0.08 -38.30 16.18
N CYS A 185 -0.19 -37.41 17.14
CA CYS A 185 -0.62 -36.05 16.84
C CYS A 185 0.61 -35.16 16.73
N GLN A 186 0.85 -34.61 15.56
CA GLN A 186 1.91 -33.65 15.32
C GLN A 186 1.31 -32.26 15.18
N GLU A 187 1.75 -31.32 16.02
CA GLU A 187 1.40 -29.91 15.93
C GLU A 187 2.57 -29.15 15.31
N TYR A 188 2.29 -28.42 14.23
CA TYR A 188 3.22 -27.44 13.66
C TYR A 188 2.69 -26.04 13.94
N ILE A 189 3.59 -25.16 14.36
CA ILE A 189 3.33 -23.75 14.61
C ILE A 189 4.12 -22.97 13.57
N ILE A 190 3.41 -22.21 12.74
CA ILE A 190 3.99 -21.31 11.74
C ILE A 190 3.99 -19.89 12.31
N ASP A 191 5.17 -19.29 12.35
CA ASP A 191 5.45 -17.95 12.87
C ASP A 191 6.13 -17.07 11.79
N ASP A 192 6.51 -15.85 12.16
CA ASP A 192 7.02 -14.83 11.23
C ASP A 192 6.05 -14.55 10.07
N LEU A 193 4.75 -14.57 10.40
CA LEU A 193 3.68 -14.30 9.45
C LEU A 193 3.76 -12.86 8.89
N PRO A 194 3.30 -12.63 7.65
CA PRO A 194 3.23 -11.29 7.08
C PRO A 194 2.30 -10.39 7.90
N LYS A 195 2.57 -9.08 7.91
CA LYS A 195 1.73 -8.12 8.64
C LYS A 195 0.30 -7.95 8.07
N SER A 196 0.09 -8.29 6.81
CA SER A 196 -1.22 -8.21 6.13
C SER A 196 -2.11 -9.39 6.57
N GLN A 197 -3.30 -9.10 7.10
CA GLN A 197 -4.30 -10.11 7.46
C GLN A 197 -4.89 -10.76 6.21
N TYR A 198 -4.96 -10.06 5.08
CA TYR A 198 -5.31 -10.64 3.78
C TYR A 198 -4.33 -11.77 3.43
N LEU A 199 -3.02 -11.51 3.48
CA LEU A 199 -2.01 -12.54 3.21
C LEU A 199 -2.07 -13.68 4.23
N ILE A 200 -2.22 -13.40 5.52
CA ILE A 200 -2.39 -14.44 6.55
C ILE A 200 -3.61 -15.31 6.24
N SER A 201 -4.75 -14.69 5.92
CA SER A 201 -5.99 -15.39 5.60
C SER A 201 -5.84 -16.25 4.35
N LEU A 202 -5.13 -15.75 3.36
CA LEU A 202 -4.82 -16.47 2.12
C LEU A 202 -3.92 -17.69 2.40
N PHE A 203 -2.90 -17.54 3.25
CA PHE A 203 -2.04 -18.66 3.65
C PHE A 203 -2.86 -19.73 4.35
N ILE A 204 -3.71 -19.34 5.31
CA ILE A 204 -4.62 -20.26 6.02
C ILE A 204 -5.54 -20.99 5.04
N GLN A 205 -6.14 -20.28 4.09
CA GLN A 205 -7.00 -20.87 3.08
C GLN A 205 -6.25 -21.91 2.24
N ILE A 206 -5.08 -21.56 1.71
CA ILE A 206 -4.26 -22.47 0.88
C ILE A 206 -3.87 -23.72 1.66
N ILE A 207 -3.44 -23.57 2.92
CA ILE A 207 -3.05 -24.69 3.79
C ILE A 207 -4.26 -25.58 4.07
N LYS A 208 -5.43 -25.01 4.40
CA LYS A 208 -6.68 -25.79 4.61
C LYS A 208 -7.08 -26.58 3.36
N GLU A 209 -7.00 -25.96 2.19
CA GLU A 209 -7.35 -26.60 0.91
C GLU A 209 -6.34 -27.64 0.44
N SER A 210 -5.11 -27.62 0.96
CA SER A 210 -4.06 -28.57 0.58
C SER A 210 -4.34 -30.01 1.02
N ARG A 211 -5.14 -30.18 2.09
CA ARG A 211 -5.37 -31.47 2.78
C ARG A 211 -4.09 -32.14 3.32
N ILE A 212 -2.98 -31.42 3.40
CA ILE A 212 -1.73 -31.87 4.03
C ILE A 212 -1.89 -31.94 5.56
N VAL A 213 -2.83 -31.16 6.10
CA VAL A 213 -3.10 -31.02 7.54
C VAL A 213 -4.60 -31.23 7.83
N ASP A 214 -4.91 -31.74 9.02
CA ASP A 214 -6.28 -32.01 9.46
C ASP A 214 -6.98 -30.76 10.02
N ARG A 215 -6.21 -29.88 10.67
CA ARG A 215 -6.73 -28.63 11.26
C ARG A 215 -5.77 -27.47 11.03
N VAL A 216 -6.34 -26.27 10.91
CA VAL A 216 -5.61 -25.00 10.79
C VAL A 216 -6.36 -23.93 11.57
N GLU A 217 -5.69 -23.32 12.54
CA GLU A 217 -6.23 -22.28 13.41
C GLU A 217 -5.25 -21.10 13.51
N LEU A 218 -5.76 -19.87 13.56
CA LEU A 218 -4.95 -18.68 13.85
C LEU A 218 -5.06 -18.38 15.35
N GLN A 219 -3.94 -18.44 16.07
CA GLN A 219 -3.91 -18.16 17.50
C GLN A 219 -2.69 -17.31 17.86
N TYR A 220 -2.94 -16.17 18.53
CA TYR A 220 -1.88 -15.23 18.96
C TYR A 220 -0.92 -14.82 17.83
N GLY A 221 -1.43 -14.60 16.62
CA GLY A 221 -0.61 -14.22 15.47
C GLY A 221 0.23 -15.35 14.88
N LYS A 222 -0.03 -16.60 15.25
CA LYS A 222 0.62 -17.81 14.72
C LYS A 222 -0.40 -18.73 14.08
N ILE A 223 -0.04 -19.40 12.99
CA ILE A 223 -0.88 -20.46 12.42
C ILE A 223 -0.51 -21.76 13.11
N ARG A 224 -1.48 -22.42 13.75
CA ARG A 224 -1.33 -23.75 14.32
C ARG A 224 -1.98 -24.76 13.39
N THR A 225 -1.23 -25.80 13.04
CA THR A 225 -1.74 -26.92 12.23
C THR A 225 -1.54 -28.23 12.96
N LYS A 226 -2.46 -29.17 12.74
CA LYS A 226 -2.39 -30.52 13.32
C LYS A 226 -2.49 -31.58 12.24
N ILE A 227 -1.71 -32.64 12.41
CA ILE A 227 -1.74 -33.85 11.59
C ILE A 227 -1.86 -35.07 12.50
N TYR A 228 -2.73 -36.00 12.12
CA TYR A 228 -2.83 -37.33 12.72
C TYR A 228 -2.28 -38.35 11.73
N SER A 229 -1.09 -38.89 12.03
CA SER A 229 -0.44 -39.88 11.17
C SER A 229 0.17 -41.02 11.99
N GLU A 230 0.32 -42.18 11.33
CA GLU A 230 1.03 -43.34 11.86
C GLU A 230 2.56 -43.17 11.77
N ASP A 231 3.03 -42.35 10.82
CA ASP A 231 4.44 -42.00 10.62
C ASP A 231 4.80 -40.60 11.14
N PHE A 232 6.06 -40.41 11.55
CA PHE A 232 6.59 -39.08 11.85
C PHE A 232 6.79 -38.29 10.54
N GLY A 233 5.92 -37.33 10.26
CA GLY A 233 5.94 -36.50 9.04
C GLY A 233 7.13 -35.54 8.96
N LEU A 234 8.32 -36.04 8.65
CA LEU A 234 9.56 -35.23 8.59
C LEU A 234 9.63 -34.19 7.45
N LYS A 235 8.62 -34.07 6.57
CA LYS A 235 8.63 -33.18 5.39
C LYS A 235 7.47 -32.18 5.29
N ILE A 236 6.71 -32.01 6.37
CA ILE A 236 5.52 -31.13 6.36
C ILE A 236 5.87 -29.65 6.12
N PRO A 237 6.90 -29.06 6.75
CA PRO A 237 7.27 -27.68 6.49
C PRO A 237 7.59 -27.41 5.01
N GLU A 238 8.33 -28.31 4.36
CA GLU A 238 8.68 -28.22 2.95
C GLU A 238 7.42 -28.31 2.07
N GLN A 239 6.53 -29.27 2.34
CA GLN A 239 5.28 -29.43 1.59
C GLN A 239 4.36 -28.20 1.73
N ILE A 240 4.24 -27.63 2.94
CA ILE A 240 3.47 -26.40 3.17
C ILE A 240 4.10 -25.23 2.41
N THR A 241 5.42 -25.08 2.46
CA THR A 241 6.14 -24.02 1.76
C THR A 241 5.95 -24.13 0.24
N GLU A 242 6.06 -25.34 -0.31
CA GLU A 242 5.86 -25.60 -1.73
C GLU A 242 4.42 -25.33 -2.17
N ILE A 243 3.41 -25.80 -1.43
CA ILE A 243 2.01 -25.60 -1.81
C ILE A 243 1.60 -24.12 -1.71
N LEU A 244 2.13 -23.37 -0.73
CA LEU A 244 1.94 -21.93 -0.64
C LEU A 244 2.47 -21.23 -1.89
N LYS A 245 3.71 -21.52 -2.30
CA LYS A 245 4.30 -20.93 -3.52
C LYS A 245 3.50 -21.26 -4.78
N LEU A 246 3.05 -22.51 -4.92
CA LEU A 246 2.32 -22.95 -6.11
C LEU A 246 0.94 -22.31 -6.20
N LYS A 247 0.18 -22.25 -5.09
CA LYS A 247 -1.20 -21.78 -5.09
C LYS A 247 -1.34 -20.27 -4.94
N ILE A 248 -0.41 -19.61 -4.26
CA ILE A 248 -0.56 -18.17 -3.98
C ILE A 248 -0.61 -17.33 -5.25
N LEU A 249 0.10 -17.73 -6.30
CA LEU A 249 0.12 -17.02 -7.58
C LEU A 249 -1.27 -16.92 -8.22
N ALA A 250 -2.12 -17.93 -8.01
CA ALA A 250 -3.45 -17.98 -8.59
C ALA A 250 -4.49 -17.18 -7.78
N LEU A 251 -4.26 -16.99 -6.49
CA LEU A 251 -5.25 -16.43 -5.56
C LEU A 251 -4.87 -15.03 -5.06
N PHE A 252 -3.62 -14.62 -5.21
CA PHE A 252 -3.14 -13.34 -4.72
C PHE A 252 -3.65 -12.16 -5.56
N ASP A 253 -4.45 -11.29 -4.94
CA ASP A 253 -4.73 -9.96 -5.45
C ASP A 253 -3.78 -8.91 -4.86
N PRO A 254 -2.84 -8.36 -5.65
CA PRO A 254 -1.91 -7.32 -5.20
C PRO A 254 -2.60 -6.03 -4.79
N ILE A 255 -3.83 -5.79 -5.26
CA ILE A 255 -4.55 -4.55 -4.98
C ILE A 255 -5.20 -4.60 -3.61
N THR A 256 -5.88 -5.70 -3.28
CA THR A 256 -6.40 -5.95 -1.94
C THR A 256 -5.29 -5.90 -0.88
N GLU A 257 -4.15 -6.56 -1.11
CA GLU A 257 -3.01 -6.52 -0.18
C GLU A 257 -2.48 -5.09 0.04
N LYS A 258 -2.30 -4.34 -1.06
CA LYS A 258 -1.83 -2.95 -1.00
C LYS A 258 -2.81 -2.08 -0.20
N ASN A 259 -4.11 -2.21 -0.46
CA ASN A 259 -5.16 -1.43 0.21
C ASN A 259 -5.24 -1.74 1.71
N GLU A 260 -5.01 -2.98 2.10
CA GLU A 260 -4.98 -3.35 3.50
C GLU A 260 -3.77 -2.74 4.22
N ARG A 261 -2.58 -2.72 3.61
CA ARG A 261 -1.39 -2.11 4.21
C ARG A 261 -1.53 -0.62 4.53
N ILE A 262 -2.37 0.09 3.79
CA ILE A 262 -2.61 1.54 3.99
C ILE A 262 -3.84 1.82 4.86
N LYS A 263 -4.54 0.77 5.30
CA LYS A 263 -5.67 0.85 6.22
C LYS A 263 -5.15 0.94 7.66
N LYS A 264 -5.81 1.74 8.49
CA LYS A 264 -5.59 1.75 9.95
C LYS A 264 -6.01 0.41 10.50
N CYS A 265 -5.07 -0.29 11.14
CA CYS A 265 -5.41 -1.46 11.93
C CYS A 265 -6.07 -1.00 13.24
N PRO A 266 -7.22 -1.59 13.63
CA PRO A 266 -7.72 -1.42 14.98
C PRO A 266 -6.64 -1.87 15.97
N LYS A 267 -6.43 -1.10 17.04
CA LYS A 267 -5.57 -1.54 18.15
C LYS A 267 -6.29 -2.73 18.81
N ILE A 268 -5.72 -3.92 18.66
CA ILE A 268 -6.15 -5.15 19.36
C ILE A 268 -5.77 -5.03 20.83
#